data_AF-A0A2Y9BMD0-F1
#
_entry.id   AF-A0A2Y9BMD0-F1
#
_cell.length_a   1.000
_cell.length_b   1.000
_cell.length_c   1.000
_cell.angle_alpha   90.00
_cell.angle_beta   90.00
_cell.angle_gamma   90.00
#
_symmetry.space_group_name_H-M   'P 1'
#
loop_
_entity.id
_entity.type
_entity.pdbx_description
1 polymer ?
#
loop_
_entity_poly.entity_id
_entity_poly.type
_entity_poly.pdbx_seq_one_letter_code
_entity_poly.pdbx_strand_id
1 'polypeptide(L)'
;MTTYEIHLDTVQNFSDYIYMLEHFSFRGMIRAGKCYMEPGDLISLFECALGDTFLLQINCGDRDELDALEEYLRQTGLLLEYRCIA
;
A
#
# COMPACT_ATOMS: atom_id res chain seq x y z
N MET A 1 -12.43 0.37 7.78
CA MET A 1 -11.77 -0.12 6.56
C MET A 1 -11.46 1.08 5.69
N THR A 2 -10.19 1.31 5.39
CA THR A 2 -9.71 2.39 4.52
C THR A 2 -8.99 1.74 3.34
N THR A 3 -9.09 2.30 2.14
CA THR A 3 -8.45 1.76 0.94
C THR A 3 -7.50 2.80 0.36
N TYR A 4 -6.26 2.39 0.10
CA TYR A 4 -5.20 3.19 -0.48
C TYR A 4 -4.81 2.59 -1.83
N GLU A 5 -4.58 3.44 -2.82
CA GLU A 5 -3.98 3.04 -4.10
C GLU A 5 -2.47 3.24 -3.99
N ILE A 6 -1.71 2.15 -4.09
CA ILE A 6 -0.27 2.11 -3.87
C ILE A 6 0.44 1.92 -5.20
N HIS A 7 1.55 2.65 -5.43
CA HIS A 7 2.40 2.52 -6.61
C HIS A 7 3.83 2.04 -6.23
N LEU A 8 4.30 0.97 -6.87
CA LEU A 8 5.63 0.36 -6.75
C LEU A 8 6.41 0.42 -8.08
N ASP A 9 6.55 1.60 -8.67
CA ASP A 9 7.28 1.80 -9.94
C ASP A 9 8.81 1.88 -9.78
N THR A 10 9.29 2.13 -8.57
CA THR A 10 10.72 2.24 -8.29
C THR A 10 11.20 1.25 -7.24
N VAL A 11 12.50 0.94 -7.28
CA VAL A 11 13.19 0.16 -6.23
C VAL A 11 13.06 0.85 -4.86
N GLN A 12 13.00 2.18 -4.84
CA GLN A 12 12.82 2.94 -3.60
C GLN A 12 11.43 2.69 -3.02
N ASN A 13 10.37 2.78 -3.83
CA ASN A 13 9.00 2.48 -3.40
C ASN A 13 8.89 1.05 -2.87
N PHE A 14 9.55 0.09 -3.53
CA PHE A 14 9.59 -1.27 -3.02
C PHE A 14 10.24 -1.33 -1.64
N SER A 15 11.39 -0.68 -1.45
CA SER A 15 12.06 -0.59 -0.15
C SER A 15 11.17 0.06 0.92
N ASP A 16 10.48 1.14 0.58
CA ASP A 16 9.59 1.87 1.49
C ASP A 16 8.35 1.06 1.85
N TYR A 17 7.85 0.24 0.93
CA TYR A 17 6.76 -0.68 1.19
C TYR A 17 7.17 -1.81 2.13
N ILE A 18 8.37 -2.38 1.97
CA ILE A 18 8.92 -3.36 2.92
C ILE A 18 9.09 -2.74 4.31
N TYR A 19 9.67 -1.54 4.37
CA TYR A 19 9.83 -0.82 5.63
C TYR A 19 8.49 -0.61 6.33
N MET A 20 7.45 -0.23 5.58
CA MET A 20 6.09 -0.07 6.12
C MET A 20 5.57 -1.36 6.76
N LEU A 21 5.73 -2.51 6.09
CA LEU A 21 5.29 -3.81 6.60
C LEU A 21 6.01 -4.21 7.90
N GLU A 22 7.26 -3.81 8.07
CA GLU A 22 8.07 -4.11 9.25
C GLU A 22 7.74 -3.19 10.45
N HIS A 23 7.29 -1.96 10.19
CA HIS A 23 7.17 -0.92 11.22
C HIS A 23 5.73 -0.58 11.64
N PHE A 24 4.72 -0.94 10.84
CA PHE A 24 3.31 -0.69 11.14
C PHE A 24 2.56 -2.00 11.40
N SER A 25 1.76 -2.05 12.47
CA SER A 25 0.97 -3.22 12.84
C SER A 25 -0.46 -3.09 12.33
N PHE A 26 -0.67 -3.38 11.05
CA PHE A 26 -2.01 -3.31 10.47
C PHE A 26 -2.49 -4.67 9.96
N ARG A 27 -3.82 -4.87 9.96
CA ARG A 27 -4.47 -5.97 9.24
C ARG A 27 -5.06 -5.44 7.96
N GLY A 28 -4.88 -6.16 6.86
CA GLY A 28 -5.41 -5.71 5.58
C GLY A 28 -5.38 -6.79 4.51
N MET A 29 -5.80 -6.41 3.31
CA MET A 29 -5.64 -7.21 2.10
C MET A 29 -5.23 -6.33 0.94
N ILE A 30 -4.46 -6.89 0.02
CA ILE A 30 -4.21 -6.29 -1.29
C ILE A 30 -5.23 -6.81 -2.29
N ARG A 31 -5.73 -5.91 -3.13
CA ARG A 31 -6.46 -6.23 -4.35
C ARG A 31 -5.68 -5.74 -5.56
N ALA A 32 -5.20 -6.68 -6.36
CA ALA A 32 -4.55 -6.44 -7.65
C ALA A 32 -5.38 -7.10 -8.75
N GLY A 33 -6.20 -6.29 -9.45
CA GLY A 33 -7.16 -6.79 -10.44
C GLY A 33 -8.20 -7.76 -9.84
N LYS A 34 -8.07 -9.06 -10.17
CA LYS A 34 -8.91 -10.15 -9.65
C LYS A 34 -8.26 -10.94 -8.51
N CYS A 35 -6.98 -10.69 -8.23
CA CYS A 35 -6.26 -11.35 -7.14
C CYS A 35 -6.52 -10.63 -5.81
N TYR A 36 -6.63 -11.43 -4.75
CA TYR A 36 -6.66 -10.97 -3.37
C TYR A 36 -5.55 -11.69 -2.61
N MET A 37 -4.77 -10.96 -1.81
CA MET A 37 -3.61 -11.52 -1.10
C MET A 37 -3.33 -10.74 0.18
N GLU A 38 -2.51 -11.31 1.04
CA GLU A 38 -2.04 -10.61 2.25
C GLU A 38 -0.98 -9.56 1.88
N PRO A 39 -0.90 -8.42 2.61
CA PRO A 39 0.07 -7.37 2.33
C PRO A 39 1.53 -7.83 2.33
N GLY A 40 1.86 -8.86 3.11
CA GLY A 40 3.20 -9.45 3.17
C GLY A 40 3.49 -10.53 2.13
N ASP A 41 2.51 -10.93 1.30
CA ASP A 41 2.74 -11.91 0.23
C ASP A 41 3.30 -11.22 -1.02
N LEU A 42 4.59 -10.89 -0.96
CA LEU A 42 5.30 -10.17 -2.01
C LEU A 42 5.38 -10.98 -3.31
N ILE A 43 5.40 -12.30 -3.24
CA ILE A 43 5.50 -13.16 -4.42
C ILE A 43 4.20 -13.04 -5.23
N SER A 44 3.05 -13.25 -4.58
CA SER A 44 1.74 -13.09 -5.22
C SER A 44 1.52 -11.65 -5.70
N LEU A 45 2.08 -10.66 -4.99
CA LEU A 45 2.01 -9.26 -5.39
C LEU A 45 2.69 -9.03 -6.73
N PHE A 46 3.92 -9.52 -6.91
CA PHE A 46 4.65 -9.39 -8.16
C PHE A 46 4.01 -10.16 -9.33
N GLU A 47 3.38 -11.30 -9.05
CA GLU A 47 2.70 -12.08 -10.08
C GLU A 47 1.40 -11.43 -10.57
N CYS A 48 0.67 -10.76 -9.69
CA CYS A 48 -0.66 -10.21 -9.99
C CYS A 48 -0.67 -8.69 -10.29
N ALA A 49 0.27 -7.91 -9.79
CA ALA A 49 0.34 -6.46 -10.02
C ALA A 49 1.04 -6.15 -11.36
N LEU A 50 0.30 -6.32 -12.47
CA LEU A 50 0.80 -6.15 -13.84
C LEU A 50 1.04 -4.68 -14.27
N GLY A 51 0.92 -3.70 -13.38
CA GLY A 51 0.99 -2.28 -13.73
C GLY A 51 1.50 -1.40 -12.61
N ASP A 52 2.37 -1.95 -11.76
CA ASP A 52 3.03 -1.29 -10.62
C ASP A 52 2.09 -0.70 -9.55
N THR A 53 0.77 -0.72 -9.78
CA THR A 53 -0.23 -0.22 -8.84
C THR A 53 -1.15 -1.31 -8.29
N PHE A 54 -1.55 -1.20 -7.03
CA PHE A 54 -2.55 -2.07 -6.41
C PHE A 54 -3.34 -1.34 -5.31
N LEU A 55 -4.46 -1.94 -4.89
CA LEU A 55 -5.28 -1.39 -3.81
C LEU A 55 -4.93 -2.08 -2.49
N LEU A 56 -4.43 -1.34 -1.52
CA LEU A 56 -4.19 -1.79 -0.15
C LEU A 56 -5.39 -1.43 0.73
N GLN A 57 -6.09 -2.44 1.24
CA GLN A 57 -7.27 -2.27 2.07
C GLN A 57 -6.92 -2.58 3.52
N ILE A 58 -7.02 -1.57 4.39
CA ILE A 58 -6.58 -1.64 5.78
C ILE A 58 -7.78 -1.62 6.72
N ASN A 59 -7.78 -2.59 7.62
CA ASN A 59 -8.67 -2.71 8.76
C ASN A 59 -7.88 -2.43 10.04
N CYS A 60 -7.53 -1.16 10.26
CA CYS A 60 -6.95 -0.74 11.52
C CYS A 60 -8.07 -0.38 12.50
N GLY A 61 -7.99 -0.91 13.73
CA GLY A 61 -8.88 -0.55 14.82
C GLY A 61 -8.43 0.70 15.57
N ASP A 62 -7.15 1.04 15.45
CA ASP A 62 -6.55 2.23 16.03
C ASP A 62 -6.48 3.34 14.98
N ARG A 63 -7.05 4.51 15.32
CA ARG A 63 -7.07 5.66 14.42
C ARG A 63 -5.72 6.36 14.37
N ASP A 64 -4.97 6.40 15.48
CA ASP A 64 -3.69 7.10 15.53
C ASP A 64 -2.64 6.35 14.69
N GLU A 65 -2.68 5.02 14.70
CA GLU A 65 -1.82 4.18 13.86
C GLU A 65 -2.19 4.30 12.37
N LEU A 66 -3.49 4.41 12.06
CA LEU A 66 -3.95 4.63 10.70
C LEU A 66 -3.50 6.00 10.16
N ASP A 67 -3.61 7.05 10.97
CA ASP A 67 -3.18 8.41 10.59
C ASP A 67 -1.66 8.47 10.37
N ALA A 68 -0.88 7.82 11.23
CA ALA A 68 0.58 7.73 11.08
C ALA A 68 0.98 6.96 9.81
N LEU A 69 0.27 5.86 9.51
CA LEU A 69 0.49 5.09 8.30
C LEU A 69 0.16 5.89 7.04
N GLU A 70 -0.96 6.61 7.04
CA GLU A 70 -1.38 7.43 5.92
C GLU A 70 -0.37 8.56 5.64
N GLU A 71 0.14 9.21 6.70
CA GLU A 71 1.19 10.21 6.57
C GLU A 71 2.49 9.61 6.00
N TYR A 72 2.88 8.42 6.47
CA TYR A 72 4.04 7.71 5.92
C TYR A 72 3.88 7.40 4.42
N LEU A 73 2.70 6.91 4.01
CA LEU A 73 2.40 6.61 2.61
C LEU A 73 2.48 7.85 1.71
N ARG A 74 2.06 9.02 2.22
CA ARG A 74 2.20 10.31 1.52
C ARG A 74 3.66 10.75 1.40
N GLN A 75 4.42 10.70 2.50
CA GLN A 75 5.80 11.19 2.54
C GLN A 75 6.75 10.38 1.65
N THR A 76 6.51 9.07 1.54
CA THR A 76 7.29 8.15 0.70
C THR A 76 6.87 8.19 -0.77
N GLY A 77 5.74 8.83 -1.11
CA GLY A 77 5.20 8.83 -2.46
C GLY A 77 4.58 7.50 -2.88
N LEU A 78 4.40 6.56 -1.94
CA LEU A 78 3.71 5.29 -2.17
C LEU A 78 2.23 5.50 -2.50
N LEU A 79 1.61 6.51 -1.89
CA LEU A 79 0.21 6.83 -2.13
C LEU A 79 0.03 7.50 -3.49
N LEU A 80 -0.78 6.89 -4.35
CA LEU A 80 -1.20 7.51 -5.60
C LEU A 80 -2.20 8.65 -5.28
N GLU A 81 -1.70 9.87 -5.11
CA GLU A 81 -2.57 11.03 -5.04
C GLU A 81 -3.05 11.38 -6.45
N TYR A 82 -4.36 11.34 -6.69
CA TYR A 82 -4.95 11.88 -7.90
C TYR A 82 -4.62 13.37 -7.98
N ARG A 83 -3.56 13.73 -8.70
CA ARG A 83 -3.37 15.11 -9.15
C ARG A 83 -4.52 15.44 -10.09
N CYS A 84 -5.55 16.12 -9.58
CA CYS A 84 -6.38 16.96 -10.44
C CYS A 84 -5.43 18.00 -11.06
N ILE A 85 -5.01 17.76 -12.29
CA ILE A 85 -4.39 18.79 -13.11
C ILE A 85 -5.50 19.81 -13.37
N ALA A 86 -5.42 20.95 -12.68
CA ALA A 86 -6.30 22.10 -12.88
C ALA A 86 -5.92 22.87 -14.15
#